data_AF-A0A1H7M4I8-F1
#
_entry.id   AF-A0A1H7M4I8-F1
#
_cell.length_a   1.000
_cell.length_b   1.000
_cell.length_c   1.000
_cell.angle_alpha   90.00
_cell.angle_beta   90.00
_cell.angle_gamma   90.00
#
_symmetry.space_group_name_H-M   'P 1'
#
loop_
_entity.id
_entity.type
_entity.pdbx_description
1 polymer ?
#
loop_
_entity_poly.entity_id
_entity_poly.type
_entity_poly.pdbx_seq_one_letter_code
_entity_poly.pdbx_strand_id
1 'polypeptide(L)'
;MTHFWASSGHLLLDREVGGGLVVTDDFLKAYLARPEVLPPEEACDAERALHAKLMAQPQAEVAEREIAAIADADARENWRFLLGWRERLLAAPTLQGAYAGIIRRGVSGVPPVFLDQLVHVILRAGLDEEGDPFVVRAAECLFRPQRVTLHENTILLADAEMIEGHEADRHASPLLAMLGGPAVTSLDILKSGDADRYWQRSDAFDLVLDLGGKPSGRAALGKAIAHWVRQIHGFDVEIEAIENVRDANWRWFVGLDAQATAIGNALWKGEALDEDKASRLIALYRLTLPSEVPVLPAAEGAPIYLMLAMDGDRLVRMKPQNLVTGLPLAAHEMAN
;
A
#
# COMPACT_ATOMS: atom_id res chain seq x y z
N MET A 1 -21.99 -6.79 -5.70
CA MET A 1 -20.76 -6.08 -5.31
C MET A 1 -20.56 -6.31 -3.84
N THR A 2 -19.36 -6.71 -3.44
CA THR A 2 -19.06 -6.95 -2.04
C THR A 2 -18.66 -5.63 -1.39
N HIS A 3 -19.24 -5.29 -0.25
CA HIS A 3 -18.86 -4.10 0.50
C HIS A 3 -17.66 -4.43 1.37
N PHE A 4 -16.52 -3.81 1.09
CA PHE A 4 -15.30 -3.93 1.88
C PHE A 4 -14.51 -2.62 1.83
N TRP A 5 -13.65 -2.42 2.83
CA TRP A 5 -12.82 -1.23 3.02
C TRP A 5 -13.61 0.07 2.86
N ALA A 6 -14.67 0.23 3.64
CA ALA A 6 -15.46 1.45 3.66
C ALA A 6 -14.59 2.67 4.02
N SER A 7 -13.57 2.46 4.86
CA SER A 7 -12.59 3.47 5.28
C SER A 7 -11.62 3.95 4.20
N SER A 8 -11.56 3.28 3.04
CA SER A 8 -10.66 3.67 1.93
C SER A 8 -10.97 5.05 1.34
N GLY A 9 -12.20 5.55 1.49
CA GLY A 9 -12.66 6.79 0.84
C GLY A 9 -13.09 6.60 -0.62
N HIS A 10 -13.19 5.37 -1.12
CA HIS A 10 -13.57 5.10 -2.52
C HIS A 10 -14.96 5.63 -2.90
N LEU A 11 -15.88 5.74 -1.93
CA LEU A 11 -17.23 6.28 -2.13
C LEU A 11 -17.25 7.80 -2.39
N LEU A 12 -16.14 8.47 -2.13
CA LEU A 12 -15.98 9.91 -2.34
C LEU A 12 -15.35 10.22 -3.70
N LEU A 13 -15.13 9.22 -4.55
CA LEU A 13 -14.46 9.36 -5.84
C LEU A 13 -15.40 8.97 -6.96
N ASP A 14 -15.23 9.63 -8.10
CA ASP A 14 -15.87 9.23 -9.34
C ASP A 14 -14.95 8.28 -10.13
N ARG A 15 -15.51 7.59 -11.14
CA ARG A 15 -14.74 6.78 -12.08
C ARG A 15 -14.88 7.33 -13.48
N GLU A 16 -13.77 7.49 -14.19
CA GLU A 16 -13.81 7.81 -15.62
C GLU A 16 -14.00 6.57 -16.49
N VAL A 17 -14.18 6.80 -17.80
CA VAL A 17 -14.23 5.73 -18.80
C VAL A 17 -12.87 5.02 -18.84
N GLY A 18 -12.82 3.77 -18.38
CA GLY A 18 -11.58 3.02 -18.20
C GLY A 18 -11.31 2.61 -16.75
N GLY A 19 -12.08 3.14 -15.78
CA GLY A 19 -12.03 2.74 -14.38
C GLY A 19 -11.03 3.52 -13.51
N GLY A 20 -10.35 4.52 -14.07
CA GLY A 20 -9.52 5.45 -13.32
C GLY A 20 -10.32 6.25 -12.29
N LEU A 21 -9.73 6.51 -11.11
CA LEU A 21 -10.38 7.20 -10.02
C LEU A 21 -10.20 8.71 -10.15
N VAL A 22 -11.29 9.45 -10.33
CA VAL A 22 -11.27 10.91 -10.46
C VAL A 22 -11.43 11.56 -9.09
N VAL A 23 -10.54 12.50 -8.78
CA VAL A 23 -10.59 13.28 -7.54
C VAL A 23 -11.83 14.19 -7.57
N THR A 24 -12.68 14.08 -6.55
CA THR A 24 -13.86 14.94 -6.40
C THR A 24 -13.67 15.92 -5.24
N ASP A 25 -14.56 16.90 -5.18
CA ASP A 25 -14.67 17.81 -4.05
C ASP A 25 -14.93 17.07 -2.73
N ASP A 26 -15.70 15.98 -2.74
CA ASP A 26 -16.02 15.24 -1.52
C ASP A 26 -14.82 14.45 -0.99
N PHE A 27 -13.96 13.94 -1.87
CA PHE A 27 -12.69 13.34 -1.48
C PHE A 27 -11.75 14.37 -0.84
N LEU A 28 -11.67 15.58 -1.41
CA LEU A 28 -10.85 16.67 -0.86
C LEU A 28 -11.40 17.19 0.48
N LYS A 29 -12.72 17.30 0.63
CA LYS A 29 -13.36 17.65 1.91
C LYS A 29 -13.03 16.65 3.02
N ALA A 30 -12.86 15.37 2.71
CA ALA A 30 -12.48 14.39 3.72
C ALA A 30 -11.11 14.67 4.34
N TYR A 31 -10.17 15.28 3.60
CA TYR A 31 -8.92 15.78 4.19
C TYR A 31 -9.16 17.02 5.05
N LEU A 32 -9.98 17.96 4.58
CA LEU A 32 -10.30 19.21 5.31
C LEU A 32 -11.11 18.99 6.59
N ALA A 33 -11.81 17.87 6.69
CA ALA A 33 -12.59 17.45 7.85
C ALA A 33 -11.78 16.67 8.89
N ARG A 34 -10.50 16.38 8.63
CA ARG A 34 -9.61 15.71 9.60
C ARG A 34 -9.37 16.61 10.81
N PRO A 35 -9.42 16.09 12.06
CA PRO A 35 -9.14 16.85 13.27
C PRO A 35 -7.82 17.61 13.22
N GLU A 36 -6.82 17.05 12.54
CA GLU A 36 -5.49 17.63 12.36
C GLU A 36 -5.46 18.84 11.41
N VAL A 37 -6.52 19.05 10.63
CA VAL A 37 -6.66 20.15 9.64
C VAL A 37 -7.72 21.16 10.05
N LEU A 38 -8.68 20.75 10.87
CA LEU A 38 -9.70 21.64 11.43
C LEU A 38 -9.04 22.80 12.18
N PRO A 39 -9.32 24.07 11.83
CA PRO A 39 -8.80 25.21 12.57
C PRO A 39 -9.19 25.10 14.05
N PRO A 40 -8.24 25.24 14.98
CA PRO A 40 -8.54 25.21 16.41
C PRO A 40 -9.39 26.42 16.82
N GLU A 41 -9.95 26.39 18.03
CA GLU A 41 -10.83 27.47 18.52
C GLU A 41 -10.13 28.85 18.52
N GLU A 42 -8.83 28.85 18.83
CA GLU A 42 -7.96 30.01 18.86
C GLU A 42 -7.44 30.47 17.49
N ALA A 43 -7.79 29.79 16.40
CA ALA A 43 -7.37 30.15 15.04
C ALA A 43 -7.67 31.64 14.73
N CYS A 44 -6.93 32.24 13.82
CA CYS A 44 -7.23 33.59 13.37
C CYS A 44 -8.36 33.60 12.33
N ASP A 45 -8.97 34.77 12.09
CA ASP A 45 -10.06 34.91 11.11
C ASP A 45 -9.64 34.53 9.69
N ALA A 46 -8.38 34.80 9.33
CA ALA A 46 -7.85 34.46 8.01
C ALA A 46 -7.79 32.94 7.79
N GLU A 47 -7.38 32.18 8.81
CA GLU A 47 -7.35 30.73 8.75
C GLU A 47 -8.75 30.12 8.67
N ARG A 48 -9.67 30.58 9.54
CA ARG A 48 -11.08 30.16 9.48
C ARG A 48 -11.72 30.47 8.14
N ALA A 49 -11.43 31.64 7.56
CA ALA A 49 -11.93 32.03 6.25
C ALA A 49 -11.36 31.15 5.13
N LEU A 50 -10.06 30.81 5.18
CA LEU A 50 -9.43 29.91 4.22
C LEU A 50 -10.05 28.50 4.30
N HIS A 51 -10.20 27.96 5.50
CA HIS A 51 -10.85 26.66 5.71
C HIS A 51 -12.29 26.65 5.18
N ALA A 52 -13.09 27.67 5.54
CA ALA A 52 -14.48 27.78 5.07
C ALA A 52 -14.59 27.89 3.54
N LYS A 53 -13.69 28.67 2.91
CA LYS A 53 -13.59 28.78 1.45
C LYS A 53 -13.35 27.41 0.81
N LEU A 54 -12.39 26.65 1.34
CA LEU A 54 -12.03 25.34 0.80
C LEU A 54 -13.05 24.25 1.13
N MET A 55 -13.77 24.33 2.24
CA MET A 55 -14.91 23.44 2.50
C MET A 55 -16.06 23.67 1.50
N ALA A 56 -16.28 24.92 1.08
CA ALA A 56 -17.30 25.25 0.10
C ALA A 56 -16.86 24.91 -1.34
N GLN A 57 -15.60 25.17 -1.69
CA GLN A 57 -15.02 24.93 -3.01
C GLN A 57 -13.61 24.33 -2.86
N PRO A 58 -13.48 23.00 -2.68
CA PRO A 58 -12.22 22.34 -2.36
C PRO A 58 -11.11 22.53 -3.39
N GLN A 59 -11.47 22.74 -4.66
CA GLN A 59 -10.53 22.98 -5.75
C GLN A 59 -10.26 24.46 -6.03
N ALA A 60 -10.80 25.38 -5.21
CA ALA A 60 -10.58 26.81 -5.40
C ALA A 60 -9.09 27.17 -5.29
N GLU A 61 -8.65 28.10 -6.15
CA GLU A 61 -7.31 28.68 -6.09
C GLU A 61 -7.11 29.43 -4.76
N VAL A 62 -5.93 29.27 -4.17
CA VAL A 62 -5.53 29.96 -2.93
C VAL A 62 -4.31 30.79 -3.23
N ALA A 63 -4.44 32.12 -3.14
CA ALA A 63 -3.31 33.01 -3.35
C ALA A 63 -2.38 33.01 -2.13
N GLU A 64 -1.07 33.17 -2.33
CA GLU A 64 -0.08 33.19 -1.23
C GLU A 64 -0.39 34.26 -0.18
N ARG A 65 -1.00 35.38 -0.58
CA ARG A 65 -1.45 36.42 0.36
C ARG A 65 -2.51 35.96 1.36
N GLU A 66 -3.33 34.96 1.00
CA GLU A 66 -4.34 34.38 1.89
C GLU A 66 -3.67 33.55 2.98
N ILE A 67 -2.62 32.80 2.62
CA ILE A 67 -1.79 32.04 3.56
C ILE A 67 -0.98 33.02 4.43
N ALA A 68 -0.35 34.03 3.84
CA ALA A 68 0.44 35.02 4.57
C ALA A 68 -0.35 35.84 5.60
N ALA A 69 -1.68 35.93 5.43
CA ALA A 69 -2.58 36.59 6.39
C ALA A 69 -2.86 35.77 7.66
N ILE A 70 -2.57 34.46 7.64
CA ILE A 70 -2.68 33.60 8.83
C ILE A 70 -1.62 34.03 9.84
N ALA A 71 -2.02 34.32 11.08
CA ALA A 71 -1.13 34.86 12.10
C ALA A 71 -0.07 33.85 12.56
N ASP A 72 -0.48 32.61 12.80
CA ASP A 72 0.39 31.53 13.25
C ASP A 72 1.30 31.03 12.10
N ALA A 73 2.60 30.91 12.38
CA ALA A 73 3.58 30.42 11.44
C ALA A 73 3.42 28.92 11.14
N ASP A 74 3.11 28.13 12.16
CA ASP A 74 3.00 26.68 12.02
C ASP A 74 1.74 26.34 11.20
N ALA A 75 0.64 27.05 11.46
CA ALA A 75 -0.56 26.98 10.63
C ALA A 75 -0.27 27.31 9.16
N ARG A 76 0.52 28.34 8.86
CA ARG A 76 0.91 28.66 7.46
C ARG A 76 1.67 27.50 6.80
N GLU A 77 2.59 26.87 7.52
CA GLU A 77 3.34 25.71 7.00
C GLU A 77 2.41 24.53 6.73
N ASN A 78 1.50 24.23 7.65
CA ASN A 78 0.50 23.17 7.51
C ASN A 78 -0.42 23.40 6.30
N TRP A 79 -0.88 24.64 6.10
CA TRP A 79 -1.70 24.99 4.94
C TRP A 79 -0.94 24.85 3.62
N ARG A 80 0.32 25.30 3.55
CA ARG A 80 1.15 25.09 2.34
C ARG A 80 1.35 23.61 2.05
N PHE A 81 1.58 22.82 3.09
CA PHE A 81 1.74 21.38 2.97
C PHE A 81 0.46 20.73 2.40
N LEU A 82 -0.70 21.02 2.98
CA LEU A 82 -1.99 20.47 2.54
C LEU A 82 -2.34 20.89 1.11
N LEU A 83 -2.12 22.16 0.76
CA LEU A 83 -2.36 22.67 -0.59
C LEU A 83 -1.42 22.03 -1.61
N GLY A 84 -0.13 21.86 -1.27
CA GLY A 84 0.82 21.14 -2.10
C GLY A 84 0.46 19.66 -2.29
N TRP A 85 -0.15 19.03 -1.28
CA TRP A 85 -0.71 17.68 -1.43
C TRP A 85 -1.90 17.67 -2.39
N ARG A 86 -2.85 18.59 -2.23
CA ARG A 86 -4.01 18.76 -3.13
C ARG A 86 -3.57 18.96 -4.58
N GLU A 87 -2.57 19.82 -4.82
CA GLU A 87 -2.03 20.05 -6.16
C GLU A 87 -1.45 18.78 -6.79
N ARG A 88 -0.78 17.93 -6.00
CA ARG A 88 -0.26 16.65 -6.49
C ARG A 88 -1.37 15.69 -6.88
N LEU A 89 -2.47 15.66 -6.13
CA LEU A 89 -3.65 14.84 -6.45
C LEU A 89 -4.33 15.30 -7.74
N LEU A 90 -4.41 16.62 -7.95
CA LEU A 90 -5.04 17.23 -9.13
C LEU A 90 -4.11 17.34 -10.35
N ALA A 91 -2.84 16.97 -10.22
CA ALA A 91 -1.85 17.06 -11.29
C ALA A 91 -2.04 16.02 -12.41
N ALA A 92 -2.94 15.06 -12.23
CA ALA A 92 -3.31 14.06 -13.22
C ALA A 92 -4.85 13.86 -13.22
N PRO A 93 -5.44 13.37 -14.33
CA PRO A 93 -6.88 13.10 -14.40
C PRO A 93 -7.35 12.05 -13.38
N THR A 94 -6.48 11.09 -13.05
CA THR A 94 -6.78 9.96 -12.17
C THR A 94 -5.85 9.91 -10.95
N LEU A 95 -6.31 9.32 -9.85
CA LEU A 95 -5.46 9.04 -8.69
C LEU A 95 -4.33 8.07 -9.02
N GLN A 96 -4.56 7.12 -9.93
CA GLN A 96 -3.54 6.21 -10.44
C GLN A 96 -2.40 6.99 -11.12
N GLY A 97 -2.75 7.90 -12.04
CA GLY A 97 -1.80 8.79 -12.69
C GLY A 97 -1.10 9.74 -11.72
N ALA A 98 -1.83 10.29 -10.74
CA ALA A 98 -1.27 11.16 -9.71
C ALA A 98 -0.26 10.41 -8.84
N TYR A 99 -0.62 9.21 -8.37
CA TYR A 99 0.27 8.33 -7.60
C TYR A 99 1.53 7.99 -8.40
N ALA A 100 1.39 7.50 -9.63
CA ALA A 100 2.53 7.16 -10.48
C ALA A 100 3.43 8.37 -10.73
N GLY A 101 2.84 9.55 -10.96
CA GLY A 101 3.55 10.82 -11.12
C GLY A 101 4.31 11.24 -9.86
N ILE A 102 3.71 11.09 -8.67
CA ILE A 102 4.38 11.35 -7.39
C ILE A 102 5.60 10.44 -7.23
N ILE A 103 5.47 9.13 -7.49
CA ILE A 103 6.59 8.20 -7.34
C ILE A 103 7.72 8.51 -8.33
N ARG A 104 7.39 8.74 -9.61
CA ARG A 104 8.39 8.99 -10.67
C ARG A 104 9.14 10.31 -10.47
N ARG A 105 8.49 11.35 -9.94
CA ARG A 105 9.13 12.65 -9.62
C ARG A 105 9.83 12.67 -8.27
N GLY A 106 9.61 11.65 -7.44
CA GLY A 106 10.14 11.55 -6.09
C GLY A 106 9.13 11.96 -5.03
N VAL A 107 9.18 11.24 -3.91
CA VAL A 107 8.24 11.35 -2.77
C VAL A 107 8.69 12.34 -1.70
N SER A 108 9.68 13.19 -1.99
CA SER A 108 10.20 14.15 -1.02
C SER A 108 9.09 15.11 -0.58
N GLY A 109 8.93 15.25 0.74
CA GLY A 109 7.87 16.05 1.35
C GLY A 109 6.48 15.42 1.28
N VAL A 110 6.34 14.12 0.96
CA VAL A 110 5.07 13.39 1.04
C VAL A 110 5.14 12.39 2.20
N PRO A 111 4.31 12.52 3.25
CA PRO A 111 4.22 11.57 4.33
C PRO A 111 3.83 10.19 3.82
N PRO A 112 4.45 9.11 4.31
CA PRO A 112 4.14 7.74 3.88
C PRO A 112 2.65 7.39 3.99
N VAL A 113 1.97 7.84 5.05
CA VAL A 113 0.54 7.58 5.28
C VAL A 113 -0.36 8.06 4.15
N PHE A 114 0.01 9.14 3.45
CA PHE A 114 -0.74 9.62 2.28
C PHE A 114 -0.55 8.70 1.07
N LEU A 115 0.64 8.14 0.90
CA LEU A 115 0.87 7.13 -0.14
C LEU A 115 0.11 5.83 0.17
N ASP A 116 0.12 5.41 1.43
CA ASP A 116 -0.61 4.21 1.88
C ASP A 116 -2.13 4.37 1.67
N GLN A 117 -2.68 5.55 1.96
CA GLN A 117 -4.09 5.87 1.65
C GLN A 117 -4.39 5.78 0.15
N LEU A 118 -3.51 6.31 -0.72
CA LEU A 118 -3.70 6.20 -2.17
C LEU A 118 -3.64 4.74 -2.65
N VAL A 119 -2.71 3.94 -2.12
CA VAL A 119 -2.65 2.50 -2.41
C VAL A 119 -3.95 1.82 -1.98
N HIS A 120 -4.45 2.11 -0.78
CA HIS A 120 -5.68 1.55 -0.23
C HIS A 120 -6.90 1.86 -1.13
N VAL A 121 -7.10 3.11 -1.54
CA VAL A 121 -8.26 3.51 -2.36
C VAL A 121 -8.17 2.99 -3.80
N ILE A 122 -6.97 2.97 -4.39
CA ILE A 122 -6.74 2.43 -5.74
C ILE A 122 -6.97 0.91 -5.75
N LEU A 123 -6.44 0.18 -4.76
CA LEU A 123 -6.69 -1.26 -4.64
C LEU A 123 -8.16 -1.56 -4.39
N ARG A 124 -8.86 -0.76 -3.56
CA ARG A 124 -10.29 -0.93 -3.36
C ARG A 124 -11.02 -0.90 -4.70
N ALA A 125 -10.71 0.07 -5.55
CA ALA A 125 -11.31 0.16 -6.88
C ALA A 125 -10.92 -1.00 -7.79
N GLY A 126 -9.65 -1.42 -7.76
CA GLY A 126 -9.17 -2.53 -8.59
C GLY A 126 -9.70 -3.90 -8.20
N LEU A 127 -10.08 -4.10 -6.93
CA LEU A 127 -10.56 -5.36 -6.39
C LEU A 127 -12.10 -5.45 -6.35
N ASP A 128 -12.82 -4.55 -7.01
CA ASP A 128 -14.29 -4.45 -6.93
C ASP A 128 -15.02 -5.71 -7.46
N GLU A 129 -14.39 -6.42 -8.39
CA GLU A 129 -14.86 -7.68 -8.97
C GLU A 129 -14.19 -8.93 -8.36
N GLU A 130 -13.27 -8.74 -7.40
CA GLU A 130 -12.59 -9.84 -6.75
C GLU A 130 -13.51 -10.52 -5.72
N GLY A 131 -13.78 -11.81 -5.94
CA GLY A 131 -14.65 -12.61 -5.09
C GLY A 131 -13.90 -13.43 -4.05
N ASP A 132 -12.57 -13.52 -4.13
CA ASP A 132 -11.73 -14.31 -3.22
C ASP A 132 -11.27 -13.47 -2.01
N PRO A 133 -11.78 -13.74 -0.78
CA PRO A 133 -11.39 -12.99 0.40
C PRO A 133 -9.91 -13.08 0.74
N PHE A 134 -9.22 -14.15 0.31
CA PHE A 134 -7.79 -14.28 0.54
C PHE A 134 -7.00 -13.25 -0.26
N VAL A 135 -7.43 -12.95 -1.49
CA VAL A 135 -6.79 -11.93 -2.35
C VAL A 135 -6.97 -10.55 -1.75
N VAL A 136 -8.19 -10.23 -1.31
CA VAL A 136 -8.48 -8.93 -0.69
C VAL A 136 -7.73 -8.78 0.64
N ARG A 137 -7.73 -9.81 1.49
CA ARG A 137 -6.91 -9.81 2.72
C ARG A 137 -5.42 -9.64 2.43
N ALA A 138 -4.89 -10.30 1.41
CA ALA A 138 -3.48 -10.19 1.03
C ALA A 138 -3.15 -8.80 0.48
N ALA A 139 -4.08 -8.16 -0.21
CA ALA A 139 -3.91 -6.80 -0.74
C ALA A 139 -3.69 -5.75 0.37
N GLU A 140 -4.16 -5.99 1.59
CA GLU A 140 -3.85 -5.13 2.76
C GLU A 140 -2.35 -5.02 3.03
N CYS A 141 -1.55 -6.05 2.68
CA CYS A 141 -0.09 -6.02 2.87
C CYS A 141 0.57 -4.90 2.07
N LEU A 142 -0.06 -4.39 1.01
CA LEU A 142 0.47 -3.33 0.16
C LEU A 142 0.37 -1.94 0.81
N PHE A 143 -0.54 -1.73 1.76
CA PHE A 143 -0.75 -0.43 2.42
C PHE A 143 -0.71 -0.50 3.95
N ARG A 144 -0.60 -1.69 4.54
CA ARG A 144 -0.48 -1.88 5.99
C ARG A 144 0.73 -2.75 6.33
N PRO A 145 1.63 -2.32 7.23
CA PRO A 145 2.74 -3.14 7.70
C PRO A 145 2.25 -4.40 8.39
N GLN A 146 2.95 -5.52 8.18
CA GLN A 146 2.58 -6.80 8.76
C GLN A 146 3.66 -7.30 9.72
N ARG A 147 3.25 -7.79 10.88
CA ARG A 147 4.10 -8.56 11.78
C ARG A 147 4.15 -10.01 11.31
N VAL A 148 5.36 -10.52 11.16
CA VAL A 148 5.64 -11.90 10.74
C VAL A 148 5.78 -12.79 11.96
N THR A 149 5.01 -13.87 11.98
CA THR A 149 5.14 -14.94 12.97
C THR A 149 5.45 -16.25 12.26
N LEU A 150 6.45 -16.97 12.78
CA LEU A 150 6.75 -18.33 12.34
C LEU A 150 6.06 -19.29 13.30
N HIS A 151 5.10 -20.07 12.80
CA HIS A 151 4.32 -21.01 13.60
C HIS A 151 4.17 -22.33 12.85
N GLU A 152 4.50 -23.47 13.47
CA GLU A 152 4.36 -24.81 12.87
C GLU A 152 4.91 -24.91 11.43
N ASN A 153 6.05 -24.26 11.15
CA ASN A 153 6.70 -24.22 9.83
C ASN A 153 5.91 -23.45 8.75
N THR A 154 4.88 -22.69 9.12
CA THR A 154 4.24 -21.68 8.27
C THR A 154 4.60 -20.25 8.70
N ILE A 155 4.41 -19.32 7.75
CA ILE A 155 4.61 -17.89 7.93
C ILE A 155 3.24 -17.23 7.99
N LEU A 156 2.96 -16.57 9.10
CA LEU A 156 1.73 -15.84 9.36
C LEU A 156 2.00 -14.34 9.28
N LEU A 157 1.12 -13.61 8.58
CA LEU A 157 1.13 -12.16 8.48
C LEU A 157 -0.10 -11.59 9.22
N ALA A 158 0.16 -10.81 10.26
CA ALA A 158 -0.85 -10.09 11.01
C ALA A 158 -0.61 -8.59 10.89
N ASP A 159 -1.66 -7.79 10.91
CA ASP A 159 -1.52 -6.34 10.88
C ASP A 159 -0.70 -5.83 12.07
N ALA A 160 0.33 -5.02 11.79
CA ALA A 160 1.25 -4.57 12.84
C ALA A 160 0.57 -3.65 13.86
N GLU A 161 -0.34 -2.78 13.44
CA GLU A 161 -1.07 -1.86 14.32
C GLU A 161 -2.01 -2.64 15.26
N MET A 162 -2.71 -3.66 14.74
CA MET A 162 -3.54 -4.54 15.57
C MET A 162 -2.73 -5.29 16.63
N ILE A 163 -1.55 -5.79 16.27
CA ILE A 163 -0.65 -6.47 17.21
C ILE A 163 -0.14 -5.49 18.28
N GLU A 164 0.25 -4.29 17.89
CA GLU A 164 0.73 -3.26 18.82
C GLU A 164 -0.37 -2.82 19.80
N GLY A 165 -1.60 -2.64 19.32
CA GLY A 165 -2.76 -2.36 20.18
C GLY A 165 -3.03 -3.46 21.21
N HIS A 166 -3.01 -4.72 20.78
CA HIS A 166 -3.20 -5.87 21.68
C HIS A 166 -2.07 -5.99 22.73
N GLU A 167 -0.81 -5.71 22.36
CA GLU A 167 0.29 -5.69 23.32
C GLU A 167 0.17 -4.51 24.30
N ALA A 168 -0.28 -3.34 23.86
CA ALA A 168 -0.53 -2.20 24.74
C ALA A 168 -1.62 -2.52 25.79
N ASP A 169 -2.75 -3.10 25.36
CA ASP A 169 -3.84 -3.54 26.24
C ASP A 169 -3.37 -4.60 27.24
N ARG A 170 -2.49 -5.50 26.79
CA ARG A 170 -1.89 -6.52 27.64
C ARG A 170 -0.98 -5.92 28.71
N HIS A 171 -0.13 -4.96 28.34
CA HIS A 171 0.74 -4.27 29.30
C HIS A 171 -0.09 -3.46 30.31
N ALA A 172 -1.26 -2.97 29.93
CA ALA A 172 -2.20 -2.33 30.85
C ALA A 172 -2.87 -3.30 31.84
N SER A 173 -2.85 -4.62 31.58
CA SER A 173 -3.49 -5.65 32.41
C SER A 173 -2.50 -6.74 32.90
N PRO A 174 -2.09 -6.72 34.18
CA PRO A 174 -1.14 -7.69 34.74
C PRO A 174 -1.57 -9.15 34.58
N LEU A 175 -2.88 -9.43 34.59
CA LEU A 175 -3.41 -10.79 34.43
C LEU A 175 -3.25 -11.30 32.99
N LEU A 176 -3.49 -10.44 31.99
CA LEU A 176 -3.24 -10.76 30.57
C LEU A 176 -1.75 -10.87 30.27
N ALA A 177 -0.91 -10.04 30.91
CA ALA A 177 0.54 -10.18 30.83
C ALA A 177 1.03 -11.54 31.35
N MET A 178 0.45 -12.04 32.45
CA MET A 178 0.83 -13.31 33.06
C MET A 178 0.22 -14.56 32.40
N LEU A 179 -1.00 -14.46 31.85
CA LEU A 179 -1.78 -15.63 31.40
C LEU A 179 -2.06 -15.68 29.89
N GLY A 180 -1.82 -14.60 29.14
CA GLY A 180 -2.03 -14.60 27.69
C GLY A 180 -0.98 -15.40 26.91
N GLY A 181 -1.33 -15.91 25.73
CA GLY A 181 -0.34 -16.30 24.70
C GLY A 181 0.19 -15.08 23.92
N PRO A 182 1.13 -15.21 22.98
CA PRO A 182 1.61 -14.10 22.14
C PRO A 182 0.46 -13.33 21.46
N ALA A 183 0.50 -12.00 21.28
CA ALA A 183 -0.63 -11.23 20.74
C ALA A 183 -1.13 -11.76 19.38
N VAL A 184 -0.23 -12.24 18.52
CA VAL A 184 -0.60 -12.87 17.24
C VAL A 184 -1.51 -14.09 17.38
N THR A 185 -1.40 -14.83 18.49
CA THR A 185 -2.27 -16.00 18.76
C THR A 185 -3.69 -15.62 19.19
N SER A 186 -3.92 -14.35 19.48
CA SER A 186 -5.25 -13.81 19.78
C SER A 186 -6.02 -13.38 18.53
N LEU A 187 -5.34 -13.28 17.38
CA LEU A 187 -5.96 -12.94 16.11
C LEU A 187 -6.40 -14.19 15.34
N ASP A 188 -7.46 -14.02 14.59
CA ASP A 188 -8.11 -15.10 13.85
C ASP A 188 -7.39 -15.35 12.52
N ILE A 189 -6.94 -16.57 12.27
CA ILE A 189 -6.40 -16.95 10.95
C ILE A 189 -7.56 -17.07 9.94
N LEU A 190 -7.42 -16.44 8.77
CA LEU A 190 -8.35 -16.60 7.67
C LEU A 190 -8.28 -18.04 7.14
N LYS A 191 -9.39 -18.78 7.21
CA LYS A 191 -9.47 -20.18 6.80
C LYS A 191 -10.54 -20.35 5.73
N SER A 192 -10.42 -21.39 4.91
CA SER A 192 -11.36 -21.65 3.81
C SER A 192 -12.80 -21.89 4.28
N GLY A 193 -12.98 -22.51 5.44
CA GLY A 193 -14.29 -22.85 5.98
C GLY A 193 -15.14 -21.66 6.41
N ASP A 194 -14.52 -20.49 6.63
CA ASP A 194 -15.18 -19.29 7.15
C ASP A 194 -14.73 -18.00 6.45
N ALA A 195 -14.16 -18.10 5.25
CA ALA A 195 -13.51 -16.99 4.56
C ALA A 195 -14.45 -15.79 4.31
N ASP A 196 -15.74 -16.04 4.09
CA ASP A 196 -16.75 -14.99 3.85
C ASP A 196 -16.91 -14.02 5.03
N ARG A 197 -16.51 -14.40 6.25
CA ARG A 197 -16.53 -13.48 7.41
C ARG A 197 -15.60 -12.29 7.22
N TYR A 198 -14.60 -12.42 6.35
CA TYR A 198 -13.68 -11.34 6.00
C TYR A 198 -14.43 -10.08 5.57
N TRP A 199 -15.46 -10.22 4.74
CA TRP A 199 -16.19 -9.07 4.18
C TRP A 199 -16.85 -8.20 5.25
N GLN A 200 -17.32 -8.79 6.33
CA GLN A 200 -17.93 -8.05 7.45
C GLN A 200 -16.88 -7.42 8.37
N ARG A 201 -15.61 -7.83 8.25
CA ARG A 201 -14.48 -7.43 9.09
C ARG A 201 -13.39 -6.69 8.32
N SER A 202 -13.61 -6.37 7.05
CA SER A 202 -12.54 -5.86 6.18
C SER A 202 -11.88 -4.59 6.69
N ASP A 203 -12.65 -3.74 7.39
CA ASP A 203 -12.15 -2.48 7.97
C ASP A 203 -11.51 -2.67 9.36
N ALA A 204 -11.59 -3.87 9.95
CA ALA A 204 -10.96 -4.19 11.22
C ALA A 204 -9.49 -4.65 11.04
N PHE A 205 -9.10 -5.10 9.85
CA PHE A 205 -7.73 -5.55 9.52
C PHE A 205 -7.18 -6.61 10.50
N ASP A 206 -8.07 -7.40 11.11
CA ASP A 206 -7.79 -8.23 12.29
C ASP A 206 -7.65 -9.73 11.99
N LEU A 207 -7.70 -10.09 10.71
CA LEU A 207 -7.51 -11.47 10.26
C LEU A 207 -6.04 -11.73 9.90
N VAL A 208 -5.53 -12.91 10.21
CA VAL A 208 -4.16 -13.32 9.91
C VAL A 208 -4.12 -14.06 8.58
N LEU A 209 -3.19 -13.67 7.70
CA LEU A 209 -2.93 -14.36 6.44
C LEU A 209 -1.85 -15.44 6.63
N ASP A 210 -2.19 -16.67 6.27
CA ASP A 210 -1.25 -17.80 6.25
C ASP A 210 -0.62 -17.96 4.85
N LEU A 211 0.68 -17.66 4.74
CA LEU A 211 1.42 -17.75 3.48
C LEU A 211 1.65 -19.19 2.99
N GLY A 212 1.67 -20.17 3.90
CA GLY A 212 1.80 -21.59 3.60
C GLY A 212 0.48 -22.36 3.55
N GLY A 213 -0.63 -21.67 3.81
CA GLY A 213 -1.95 -22.26 3.97
C GLY A 213 -2.58 -22.85 2.71
N LYS A 214 -3.81 -23.34 2.87
CA LYS A 214 -4.69 -23.79 1.77
C LYS A 214 -6.07 -23.13 1.91
N PRO A 215 -6.43 -22.13 1.08
CA PRO A 215 -5.67 -21.52 -0.04
C PRO A 215 -4.33 -20.89 0.37
N SER A 216 -3.39 -20.83 -0.57
CA SER A 216 -2.05 -20.28 -0.32
C SER A 216 -2.09 -18.75 -0.25
N GLY A 217 -1.70 -18.18 0.89
CA GLY A 217 -1.57 -16.74 1.05
C GLY A 217 -0.53 -16.12 0.11
N ARG A 218 0.53 -16.85 -0.27
CA ARG A 218 1.47 -16.38 -1.32
C ARG A 218 0.78 -16.24 -2.67
N ALA A 219 0.01 -17.24 -3.09
CA ALA A 219 -0.73 -17.16 -4.34
C ALA A 219 -1.74 -15.99 -4.33
N ALA A 220 -2.44 -15.80 -3.20
CA ALA A 220 -3.35 -14.67 -3.02
C ALA A 220 -2.65 -13.30 -3.09
N LEU A 221 -1.48 -13.17 -2.44
CA LEU A 221 -0.67 -11.96 -2.52
C LEU A 221 -0.14 -11.72 -3.94
N GLY A 222 0.24 -12.76 -4.66
CA GLY A 222 0.61 -12.67 -6.08
C GLY A 222 -0.53 -12.07 -6.94
N LYS A 223 -1.77 -12.53 -6.74
CA LYS A 223 -2.95 -11.94 -7.41
C LYS A 223 -3.20 -10.48 -7.01
N ALA A 224 -3.06 -10.15 -5.74
CA ALA A 224 -3.19 -8.77 -5.27
C ALA A 224 -2.16 -7.83 -5.92
N ILE A 225 -0.92 -8.31 -6.09
CA ILE A 225 0.13 -7.58 -6.81
C ILE A 225 -0.23 -7.42 -8.29
N ALA A 226 -0.82 -8.43 -8.92
CA ALA A 226 -1.25 -8.34 -10.32
C ALA A 226 -2.35 -7.28 -10.50
N HIS A 227 -3.33 -7.23 -9.59
CA HIS A 227 -4.33 -6.17 -9.55
C HIS A 227 -3.71 -4.79 -9.41
N TRP A 228 -2.72 -4.63 -8.52
CA TRP A 228 -1.97 -3.37 -8.39
C TRP A 228 -1.27 -2.97 -9.69
N VAL A 229 -0.57 -3.90 -10.34
CA VAL A 229 0.13 -3.64 -11.61
C VAL A 229 -0.87 -3.20 -12.68
N ARG A 230 -2.02 -3.87 -12.79
CA ARG A 230 -3.09 -3.47 -13.72
C ARG A 230 -3.61 -2.07 -13.43
N GLN A 231 -3.85 -1.72 -12.17
CA GLN A 231 -4.32 -0.37 -11.82
C GLN A 231 -3.32 0.72 -12.21
N ILE A 232 -2.02 0.47 -12.02
CA ILE A 232 -0.99 1.48 -12.28
C ILE A 232 -0.59 1.55 -13.75
N HIS A 233 -0.47 0.41 -14.43
CA HIS A 233 0.11 0.34 -15.78
C HIS A 233 -0.89 0.00 -16.88
N GLY A 234 -2.10 -0.44 -16.52
CA GLY A 234 -3.17 -0.71 -17.48
C GLY A 234 -3.12 -2.02 -18.24
N PHE A 235 -2.19 -2.92 -17.89
CA PHE A 235 -2.13 -4.28 -18.44
C PHE A 235 -2.14 -5.32 -17.34
N ASP A 236 -2.67 -6.50 -17.66
CA ASP A 236 -2.66 -7.65 -16.76
C ASP A 236 -1.29 -8.33 -16.77
N VAL A 237 -0.89 -8.94 -15.65
CA VAL A 237 0.35 -9.71 -15.53
C VAL A 237 0.07 -11.05 -14.87
N GLU A 238 0.87 -12.05 -15.22
CA GLU A 238 0.85 -13.34 -14.52
C GLU A 238 1.89 -13.32 -13.41
N ILE A 239 1.48 -13.71 -12.20
CA ILE A 239 2.36 -13.79 -11.03
C ILE A 239 2.24 -15.17 -10.40
N GLU A 240 3.31 -15.95 -10.51
CA GLU A 240 3.42 -17.30 -9.96
C GLU A 240 4.27 -17.27 -8.69
N ALA A 241 3.75 -17.79 -7.58
CA ALA A 241 4.54 -18.01 -6.36
C ALA A 241 5.47 -19.21 -6.55
N ILE A 242 6.77 -19.03 -6.29
CA ILE A 242 7.78 -20.07 -6.45
C ILE A 242 8.56 -20.26 -5.15
N GLU A 243 9.01 -21.49 -4.88
CA GLU A 243 9.72 -21.82 -3.63
C GLU A 243 11.19 -21.41 -3.66
N ASN A 244 11.83 -21.56 -4.81
CA ASN A 244 13.24 -21.26 -4.99
C ASN A 244 13.52 -20.88 -6.45
N VAL A 245 14.64 -20.20 -6.64
CA VAL A 245 15.18 -19.89 -7.96
C VAL A 245 16.40 -20.78 -8.20
N ARG A 246 16.25 -21.88 -8.94
CA ARG A 246 17.36 -22.73 -9.40
C ARG A 246 17.69 -22.41 -10.86
N ASP A 247 18.96 -22.26 -11.17
CA ASP A 247 19.49 -22.04 -12.54
C ASP A 247 18.82 -20.88 -13.30
N ALA A 248 18.34 -19.87 -12.59
CA ALA A 248 17.66 -18.78 -13.26
C ALA A 248 18.62 -17.83 -13.94
N ASN A 249 18.16 -17.42 -15.10
CA ASN A 249 18.59 -16.20 -15.76
C ASN A 249 18.15 -14.98 -14.92
N TRP A 250 18.91 -14.66 -13.86
CA TRP A 250 18.72 -13.51 -12.96
C TRP A 250 18.99 -12.18 -13.69
N ARG A 251 18.13 -11.83 -14.64
CA ARG A 251 18.26 -10.60 -15.45
C ARG A 251 17.43 -9.43 -14.94
N TRP A 252 16.44 -9.68 -14.10
CA TRP A 252 15.70 -8.59 -13.50
C TRP A 252 15.03 -9.03 -12.21
N PHE A 253 15.01 -8.15 -11.22
CA PHE A 253 14.25 -8.36 -10.00
C PHE A 253 13.64 -7.05 -9.51
N VAL A 254 12.58 -7.16 -8.74
CA VAL A 254 11.96 -6.06 -8.00
C VAL A 254 11.80 -6.50 -6.56
N GLY A 255 12.46 -5.80 -5.64
CA GLY A 255 12.19 -5.96 -4.21
C GLY A 255 10.83 -5.34 -3.88
N LEU A 256 9.94 -6.11 -3.27
CA LEU A 256 8.63 -5.64 -2.81
C LEU A 256 8.70 -4.88 -1.50
N ASP A 257 9.87 -4.84 -0.86
CA ASP A 257 10.18 -4.08 0.36
C ASP A 257 11.68 -3.71 0.37
N ALA A 258 12.11 -2.93 1.37
CA ALA A 258 13.50 -2.46 1.46
C ALA A 258 14.53 -3.60 1.67
N GLN A 259 14.19 -4.63 2.45
CA GLN A 259 15.05 -5.77 2.70
C GLN A 259 15.20 -6.62 1.45
N ALA A 260 14.10 -6.90 0.76
CA ALA A 260 14.13 -7.63 -0.51
C ALA A 260 14.92 -6.88 -1.58
N THR A 261 14.81 -5.54 -1.66
CA THR A 261 15.66 -4.73 -2.55
C THR A 261 17.14 -4.88 -2.21
N ALA A 262 17.52 -4.85 -0.93
CA ALA A 262 18.90 -5.02 -0.50
C ALA A 262 19.45 -6.42 -0.83
N ILE A 263 18.67 -7.47 -0.58
CA ILE A 263 19.01 -8.86 -0.90
C ILE A 263 19.20 -9.03 -2.41
N GLY A 264 18.26 -8.52 -3.22
CA GLY A 264 18.33 -8.64 -4.67
C GLY A 264 19.52 -7.87 -5.26
N ASN A 265 19.84 -6.69 -4.71
CA ASN A 265 21.03 -5.93 -5.12
C ASN A 265 22.34 -6.69 -4.83
N ALA A 266 22.42 -7.40 -3.70
CA ALA A 266 23.58 -8.23 -3.37
C ALA A 266 23.71 -9.41 -4.34
N LEU A 267 22.61 -10.12 -4.59
CA LEU A 267 22.56 -11.21 -5.58
C LEU A 267 22.96 -10.75 -6.98
N TRP A 268 22.48 -9.58 -7.40
CA TRP A 268 22.80 -8.97 -8.68
C TRP A 268 24.31 -8.69 -8.86
N LYS A 269 25.00 -8.31 -7.77
CA LYS A 269 26.44 -8.09 -7.75
C LYS A 269 27.26 -9.38 -7.65
N GLY A 270 26.60 -10.54 -7.59
CA GLY A 270 27.26 -11.84 -7.39
C GLY A 270 27.74 -12.06 -5.96
N GLU A 271 27.22 -11.30 -4.99
CA GLU A 271 27.53 -11.49 -3.57
C GLU A 271 26.81 -12.73 -3.04
N ALA A 272 27.50 -13.52 -2.19
CA ALA A 272 26.87 -14.63 -1.50
C ALA A 272 25.88 -14.11 -0.44
N LEU A 273 24.68 -14.68 -0.40
CA LEU A 273 23.76 -14.45 0.70
C LEU A 273 24.20 -15.29 1.91
N ASP A 274 24.36 -14.62 3.05
CA ASP A 274 24.43 -15.31 4.33
C ASP A 274 23.07 -15.96 4.67
N GLU A 275 23.12 -16.97 5.55
CA GLU A 275 21.92 -17.74 5.94
C GLU A 275 20.86 -16.85 6.59
N ASP A 276 21.27 -15.81 7.31
CA ASP A 276 20.37 -14.86 7.96
C ASP A 276 19.53 -14.09 6.91
N LYS A 277 20.16 -13.49 5.91
CA LYS A 277 19.46 -12.81 4.80
C LYS A 277 18.58 -13.76 4.00
N ALA A 278 19.05 -14.98 3.75
CA ALA A 278 18.25 -15.98 3.06
C ALA A 278 16.99 -16.35 3.86
N SER A 279 17.10 -16.48 5.18
CA SER A 279 15.97 -16.80 6.07
C SER A 279 14.91 -15.68 6.17
N ARG A 280 15.28 -14.44 5.80
CA ARG A 280 14.36 -13.29 5.80
C ARG A 280 13.43 -13.26 4.60
N LEU A 281 13.72 -13.99 3.52
CA LEU A 281 12.83 -14.09 2.36
C LEU A 281 11.60 -14.92 2.72
N ILE A 282 10.43 -14.28 2.65
CA ILE A 282 9.15 -14.91 3.03
C ILE A 282 8.29 -15.26 1.82
N ALA A 283 8.48 -14.57 0.69
CA ALA A 283 7.82 -14.88 -0.57
C ALA A 283 8.70 -14.50 -1.76
N LEU A 284 8.54 -15.27 -2.83
CA LEU A 284 9.26 -15.14 -4.08
C LEU A 284 8.28 -15.44 -5.21
N TYR A 285 8.32 -14.61 -6.25
CA TYR A 285 7.42 -14.73 -7.38
C TYR A 285 8.17 -14.64 -8.70
N ARG A 286 7.61 -15.29 -9.71
CA ARG A 286 7.90 -15.04 -11.12
C ARG A 286 6.77 -14.22 -11.71
N LEU A 287 7.12 -13.04 -12.24
CA LEU A 287 6.22 -12.18 -13.00
C LEU A 287 6.49 -12.35 -14.50
N THR A 288 5.41 -12.55 -15.25
CA THR A 288 5.41 -12.57 -16.73
C THR A 288 4.58 -11.39 -17.24
N LEU A 289 5.21 -10.58 -18.10
CA LEU A 289 4.54 -9.49 -18.80
C LEU A 289 3.85 -10.01 -20.08
N PRO A 290 2.76 -9.37 -20.53
CA PRO A 290 2.20 -9.61 -21.86
C PRO A 290 3.25 -9.35 -22.96
N SER A 291 3.15 -10.05 -24.09
CA SER A 291 4.15 -9.99 -25.17
C SER A 291 4.16 -8.65 -25.92
N GLU A 292 3.05 -7.91 -25.85
CA GLU A 292 2.87 -6.58 -26.41
C GLU A 292 3.47 -5.46 -25.55
N VAL A 293 3.78 -5.73 -24.28
CA VAL A 293 4.37 -4.73 -23.39
C VAL A 293 5.85 -4.55 -23.72
N PRO A 294 6.28 -3.36 -24.15
CA PRO A 294 7.66 -3.14 -24.57
C PRO A 294 8.59 -3.15 -23.35
N VAL A 295 9.60 -4.01 -23.37
CA VAL A 295 10.58 -4.18 -22.29
C VAL A 295 11.96 -3.67 -22.68
N LEU A 296 12.77 -3.32 -21.68
CA LEU A 296 14.18 -2.97 -21.89
C LEU A 296 14.95 -4.17 -22.49
N PRO A 297 15.90 -3.93 -23.41
CA PRO A 297 16.68 -5.01 -24.02
C PRO A 297 17.39 -5.94 -23.02
N ALA A 298 17.80 -5.41 -21.87
CA ALA A 298 18.44 -6.19 -20.81
C ALA A 298 17.53 -7.26 -20.17
N ALA A 299 16.21 -7.06 -20.21
CA ALA A 299 15.21 -7.95 -19.61
C ALA A 299 14.45 -8.81 -20.65
N GLU A 300 14.74 -8.65 -21.94
CA GLU A 300 14.03 -9.34 -23.01
C GLU A 300 14.14 -10.87 -22.89
N GLY A 301 13.00 -11.55 -22.98
CA GLY A 301 12.88 -13.01 -22.92
C GLY A 301 13.26 -13.64 -21.57
N ALA A 302 13.37 -12.84 -20.50
CA ALA A 302 13.72 -13.33 -19.16
C ALA A 302 12.58 -13.08 -18.16
N PRO A 303 12.39 -14.00 -17.18
CA PRO A 303 11.43 -13.79 -16.10
C PRO A 303 11.84 -12.62 -15.22
N ILE A 304 10.84 -11.90 -14.69
CA ILE A 304 11.05 -10.85 -13.68
C ILE A 304 10.78 -11.48 -12.31
N TYR A 305 11.75 -11.40 -11.40
CA TYR A 305 11.59 -11.94 -10.05
C TYR A 305 11.07 -10.88 -9.09
N LEU A 306 10.03 -11.19 -8.32
CA LEU A 306 9.58 -10.34 -7.21
C LEU A 306 9.94 -11.02 -5.89
N MET A 307 10.44 -10.24 -4.95
CA MET A 307 10.89 -10.77 -3.65
C MET A 307 10.26 -9.99 -2.52
N LEU A 308 9.83 -10.69 -1.46
CA LEU A 308 9.37 -10.09 -0.22
C LEU A 308 10.17 -10.66 0.95
N ALA A 309 10.67 -9.79 1.81
CA ALA A 309 11.44 -10.12 2.98
C ALA A 309 10.96 -9.35 4.22
N MET A 310 11.20 -9.95 5.38
CA MET A 310 11.03 -9.29 6.68
C MET A 310 12.34 -8.64 7.13
N ASP A 311 12.24 -7.63 7.99
CA ASP A 311 13.39 -7.06 8.70
C ASP A 311 13.76 -7.87 9.96
N GLY A 312 14.76 -7.38 10.71
CA GLY A 312 15.23 -8.01 11.94
C GLY A 312 14.18 -8.05 13.07
N ASP A 313 13.21 -7.14 13.02
CA ASP A 313 12.10 -7.05 13.99
C ASP A 313 10.88 -7.88 13.55
N ARG A 314 11.05 -8.71 12.51
CA ARG A 314 10.00 -9.51 11.88
C ARG A 314 8.85 -8.64 11.36
N LEU A 315 9.14 -7.44 10.90
CA LEU A 315 8.17 -6.57 10.25
C LEU A 315 8.35 -6.65 8.73
N VAL A 316 7.24 -6.63 8.01
CA VAL A 316 7.19 -6.48 6.56
C VAL A 316 6.47 -5.18 6.26
N ARG A 317 7.13 -4.33 5.48
CA ARG A 317 6.54 -3.11 4.94
C ARG A 317 6.72 -3.12 3.44
N MET A 318 5.67 -3.56 2.74
CA MET A 318 5.69 -3.54 1.29
C MET A 318 5.85 -2.11 0.78
N LYS A 319 6.46 -1.99 -0.39
CA LYS A 319 6.67 -0.77 -1.14
C LYS A 319 6.07 -0.93 -2.54
N PRO A 320 4.75 -0.78 -2.72
CA PRO A 320 4.11 -0.83 -4.04
C PRO A 320 4.70 0.19 -5.03
N GLN A 321 5.35 1.24 -4.52
CA GLN A 321 6.12 2.22 -5.30
C GLN A 321 7.18 1.54 -6.18
N ASN A 322 7.80 0.46 -5.69
CA ASN A 322 8.82 -0.29 -6.45
C ASN A 322 8.23 -0.96 -7.69
N LEU A 323 6.92 -1.22 -7.74
CA LEU A 323 6.26 -1.75 -8.94
C LEU A 323 5.91 -0.65 -9.95
N VAL A 324 5.96 0.62 -9.58
CA VAL A 324 5.77 1.76 -10.50
C VAL A 324 7.00 1.98 -11.36
N THR A 325 8.19 1.93 -10.75
CA THR A 325 9.47 2.28 -11.40
C THR A 325 10.43 1.10 -11.58
N GLY A 326 10.21 -0.01 -10.86
CA GLY A 326 11.12 -1.15 -10.86
C GLY A 326 10.88 -2.17 -11.96
N LEU A 327 9.74 -2.15 -12.66
CA LEU A 327 9.50 -3.04 -13.80
C LEU A 327 10.36 -2.60 -15.01
N PRO A 328 10.88 -3.54 -15.83
CA PRO A 328 11.79 -3.24 -16.94
C PRO A 328 11.05 -2.74 -18.19
N LEU A 329 10.16 -1.77 -18.04
CA LEU A 329 9.35 -1.23 -19.14
C LEU A 329 10.20 -0.26 -19.97
N ALA A 330 10.12 -0.35 -21.30
CA ALA A 330 10.85 0.54 -22.20
C ALA A 330 10.24 1.96 -22.28
N ALA A 331 8.96 2.09 -21.95
CA ALA A 331 8.26 3.36 -21.81
C ALA A 331 7.58 3.40 -20.44
N HIS A 332 7.79 4.48 -19.67
CA HIS A 332 7.12 4.70 -18.39
C HIS A 332 5.74 5.38 -18.55
N GLU A 333 5.26 5.57 -19.78
CA GLU A 333 4.10 6.44 -20.07
C GLU A 333 2.74 5.74 -20.00
N MET A 334 2.67 4.45 -19.69
CA MET A 334 1.40 3.78 -19.47
C MET A 334 0.97 4.01 -18.02
N ALA A 335 0.28 5.10 -17.75
CA ALA A 335 -0.56 5.23 -16.56
C ALA A 335 -2.02 5.33 -17.03
N ASN A 336 -2.87 4.48 -16.47
CA ASN A 336 -4.33 4.57 -16.65
C ASN A 336 -4.89 5.85 -16.02
#